data_AF-B4DNG5-F1
#
_entry.id   AF-B4DNG5-F1
#
_cell.length_a   1.000
_cell.length_b   1.000
_cell.length_c   1.000
_cell.angle_alpha   90.00
_cell.angle_beta   90.00
_cell.angle_gamma   90.00
#
_symmetry.space_group_name_H-M   'P 1'
#
loop_
_entity.id
_entity.type
_entity.pdbx_description
1 polymer ?
#
loop_
_entity_poly.entity_id
_entity_poly.type
_entity_poly.pdbx_seq_one_letter_code
_entity_poly.pdbx_strand_id
1 'polypeptide(L)'
;MSRSYNDELQFLEKINKNCWRIKKGFVPNMQVEGVFYVNDALEKLMFEELRNACRGGGVGGFLPAMKQIGNVAALPGIVHRSIGLPDVHSGYGFAIGNMAAFDMNDPEAVVSPGGVGFDINCGVRLLRTNLDESDVQPVKEQLAQAMFDHIPVGVGSKGVMERAVHCPEQNLDVI
;
A
#
# COMPACT_ATOMS: atom_id res chain seq x y z
N MET A 1 -25.20 -1.36 -9.18
CA MET A 1 -25.00 -0.80 -10.54
C MET A 1 -23.62 -0.15 -10.59
N SER A 2 -22.83 -0.44 -11.61
CA SER A 2 -21.55 0.26 -11.81
C SER A 2 -21.83 1.70 -12.22
N ARG A 3 -21.33 2.67 -11.45
CA ARG A 3 -21.41 4.09 -11.80
C ARG A 3 -20.50 4.39 -12.98
N SER A 4 -20.89 5.38 -13.79
CA SER A 4 -20.02 5.87 -14.87
C SER A 4 -18.85 6.68 -14.29
N TYR A 5 -17.79 6.86 -15.07
CA TYR A 5 -16.67 7.71 -14.66
C TYR A 5 -17.12 9.12 -14.26
N ASN A 6 -18.06 9.71 -14.98
CA ASN A 6 -18.56 11.06 -14.66
C ASN A 6 -19.34 11.10 -13.34
N ASP A 7 -20.06 10.02 -13.00
CA ASP A 7 -20.74 9.91 -11.71
C ASP A 7 -19.73 9.78 -10.56
N GLU A 8 -18.63 9.04 -10.79
CA GLU A 8 -17.54 8.90 -9.82
C GLU A 8 -16.85 10.24 -9.53
N LEU A 9 -16.64 11.08 -10.55
CA LEU A 9 -16.01 12.39 -10.39
C LEU A 9 -16.77 13.33 -9.44
N GLN A 10 -18.08 13.16 -9.27
CA GLN A 10 -18.90 14.00 -8.38
C GLN A 10 -18.48 13.87 -6.90
N PHE A 11 -17.85 12.75 -6.54
CA PHE A 11 -17.35 12.48 -5.19
C PHE A 11 -15.90 12.94 -4.99
N LEU A 12 -15.22 13.40 -6.04
CA LEU A 12 -13.83 13.83 -5.97
C LEU A 12 -13.76 15.35 -5.95
N GLU A 13 -13.06 15.91 -4.97
CA GLU A 13 -12.91 17.36 -4.80
C GLU A 13 -11.45 17.71 -4.54
N LYS A 14 -10.87 18.58 -5.37
CA LYS A 14 -9.52 19.08 -5.15
C LYS A 14 -9.55 20.08 -4.00
N ILE A 15 -8.88 19.75 -2.89
CA ILE A 15 -8.80 20.62 -1.70
C ILE A 15 -7.72 21.69 -1.91
N ASN A 16 -6.56 21.29 -2.42
CA ASN A 16 -5.44 22.18 -2.71
C ASN A 16 -4.59 21.60 -3.85
N LYS A 17 -3.45 22.24 -4.15
CA LYS A 17 -2.56 21.84 -5.26
C LYS A 17 -2.22 20.35 -5.25
N ASN A 18 -2.04 19.76 -4.06
CA ASN A 18 -1.52 18.41 -3.91
C ASN A 18 -2.45 17.45 -3.18
N CYS A 19 -3.71 17.80 -2.97
CA CYS A 19 -4.62 17.03 -2.14
C CYS A 19 -6.02 16.98 -2.75
N TRP A 20 -6.54 15.76 -2.84
CA TRP A 20 -7.91 15.47 -3.25
C TRP A 20 -8.68 14.79 -2.12
N ARG A 21 -9.94 15.17 -1.99
CA ARG A 21 -10.93 14.53 -1.12
C ARG A 21 -11.70 13.49 -1.90
N ILE A 22 -11.96 12.35 -1.28
CA ILE A 22 -12.95 11.36 -1.68
C ILE A 22 -14.12 11.48 -0.70
N LYS A 23 -15.22 12.07 -1.16
CA LYS A 23 -16.42 12.30 -0.36
C LYS A 23 -17.09 10.98 0.02
N LYS A 24 -17.76 10.98 1.18
CA LYS A 24 -18.63 9.88 1.58
C LYS A 24 -19.65 9.55 0.49
N GLY A 25 -19.92 8.26 0.31
CA GLY A 25 -20.77 7.76 -0.78
C GLY A 25 -20.00 7.44 -2.06
N PHE A 26 -18.70 7.71 -2.13
CA PHE A 26 -17.86 7.18 -3.22
C PHE A 26 -17.79 5.64 -3.19
N VAL A 27 -17.86 5.06 -2.01
CA VAL A 27 -18.13 3.64 -1.79
C VAL A 27 -19.29 3.56 -0.80
N PRO A 28 -20.18 2.55 -0.87
CA PRO A 28 -21.21 2.34 0.14
C PRO A 28 -20.61 2.24 1.55
N ASN A 29 -21.35 2.70 2.56
CA ASN A 29 -21.02 2.54 3.98
C ASN A 29 -19.72 3.24 4.45
N MET A 30 -19.21 4.23 3.71
CA MET A 30 -18.07 5.04 4.17
C MET A 30 -18.36 5.70 5.54
N GLN A 31 -17.62 5.27 6.57
CA GLN A 31 -17.63 5.79 7.94
C GLN A 31 -16.93 7.15 8.02
N VAL A 32 -15.86 7.33 7.23
CA VAL A 32 -15.08 8.57 7.12
C VAL A 32 -14.89 8.97 5.65
N GLU A 33 -14.35 10.16 5.41
CA GLU A 33 -13.91 10.56 4.06
C GLU A 33 -12.56 9.93 3.71
N GLY A 34 -12.28 9.79 2.42
CA GLY A 34 -10.93 9.50 1.94
C GLY A 34 -10.19 10.78 1.55
N VAL A 35 -8.86 10.72 1.57
CA VAL A 35 -8.00 11.72 0.92
C VAL A 35 -6.86 11.02 0.21
N PHE A 36 -6.36 11.63 -0.86
CA PHE A 36 -5.09 11.22 -1.45
C PHE A 36 -4.25 12.43 -1.85
N TYR A 37 -2.94 12.26 -1.76
CA TYR A 37 -1.98 13.32 -2.07
C TYR A 37 -1.28 13.01 -3.38
N VAL A 38 -1.26 13.95 -4.32
CA VAL A 38 -0.61 13.78 -5.63
C VAL A 38 -0.13 15.11 -6.17
N ASN A 39 0.87 15.13 -7.03
CA ASN A 39 1.20 16.30 -7.85
C ASN A 39 0.49 16.20 -9.22
N ASP A 40 0.69 17.20 -10.08
CA ASP A 40 0.03 17.25 -11.39
C ASP A 40 0.42 16.09 -12.32
N ALA A 41 1.57 15.44 -12.09
CA ALA A 41 2.00 14.27 -12.86
C ALA A 41 1.28 13.00 -12.38
N LEU A 42 1.26 12.78 -11.06
CA LEU A 42 0.66 11.61 -10.41
C LEU A 42 -0.88 11.66 -10.46
N GLU A 43 -1.46 12.85 -10.44
CA GLU A 43 -2.91 13.05 -10.58
C GLU A 43 -3.44 12.37 -11.85
N LYS A 44 -2.75 12.54 -12.98
CA LYS A 44 -3.17 11.93 -14.25
C LYS A 44 -3.28 10.41 -14.14
N LEU A 45 -2.31 9.76 -13.49
CA LEU A 45 -2.28 8.31 -13.31
C LEU A 45 -3.46 7.82 -12.46
N MET A 46 -3.74 8.51 -11.35
CA MET A 46 -4.86 8.18 -10.47
C MET A 46 -6.21 8.25 -11.19
N PHE A 47 -6.45 9.32 -11.96
CA PHE A 47 -7.71 9.51 -12.68
C PHE A 47 -7.84 8.59 -13.91
N GLU A 48 -6.73 8.22 -14.53
CA GLU A 48 -6.70 7.23 -15.61
C GLU A 48 -7.01 5.83 -15.10
N GLU A 49 -6.46 5.43 -13.96
CA GLU A 49 -6.75 4.16 -13.29
C GLU A 49 -8.26 4.04 -12.99
N LEU A 50 -8.86 5.09 -12.39
CA LEU A 50 -10.30 5.13 -12.15
C LEU A 50 -11.13 5.07 -13.45
N ARG A 51 -10.71 5.80 -14.49
CA ARG A 51 -11.39 5.79 -15.79
C ARG A 51 -11.37 4.39 -16.42
N ASN A 52 -10.24 3.70 -16.34
CA ASN A 52 -10.10 2.34 -16.88
C ASN A 52 -10.99 1.35 -16.14
N ALA A 53 -11.07 1.46 -14.80
CA ALA A 53 -11.97 0.63 -14.00
C ALA A 53 -13.46 0.82 -14.38
N CYS A 54 -13.87 2.04 -14.73
CA CYS A 54 -15.24 2.32 -15.19
C CYS A 54 -15.56 1.79 -16.60
N ARG A 55 -14.55 1.49 -17.44
CA ARG A 55 -14.73 0.99 -18.82
C ARG A 55 -14.91 -0.52 -18.90
N GLY A 56 -14.30 -1.27 -17.98
CA GLY A 56 -14.15 -2.73 -18.10
C GLY A 56 -15.39 -3.58 -17.82
N GLY A 57 -16.58 -2.99 -17.62
CA GLY A 57 -17.79 -3.75 -17.27
C GLY A 57 -17.67 -4.60 -16.00
N GLY A 58 -16.63 -4.36 -15.18
CA GLY A 58 -16.32 -5.14 -13.98
C GLY A 58 -15.54 -6.45 -14.21
N VAL A 59 -15.02 -6.73 -15.41
CA VAL A 59 -14.32 -8.00 -15.72
C VAL A 59 -12.84 -7.76 -15.95
N GLY A 60 -12.00 -8.37 -15.10
CA GLY A 60 -10.55 -8.44 -15.27
C GLY A 60 -9.81 -7.15 -14.90
N GLY A 61 -9.26 -7.09 -13.69
CA GLY A 61 -8.43 -5.99 -13.22
C GLY A 61 -8.50 -5.82 -11.70
N PHE A 62 -7.48 -5.19 -11.12
CA PHE A 62 -7.54 -4.77 -9.71
C PHE A 62 -8.50 -3.58 -9.57
N LEU A 63 -9.13 -3.50 -8.40
CA LEU A 63 -9.96 -2.35 -8.06
C LEU A 63 -9.06 -1.10 -7.94
N PRO A 64 -9.39 0.03 -8.59
CA PRO A 64 -8.49 1.19 -8.63
C PRO A 64 -8.22 1.72 -7.22
N ALA A 65 -7.05 2.31 -7.00
CA ALA A 65 -6.59 2.74 -5.69
C ALA A 65 -7.57 3.68 -5.00
N MET A 66 -8.19 4.61 -5.75
CA MET A 66 -9.23 5.50 -5.21
C MET A 66 -10.40 4.73 -4.58
N LYS A 67 -10.83 3.63 -5.20
CA LYS A 67 -11.92 2.79 -4.68
C LYS A 67 -11.47 2.00 -3.46
N GLN A 68 -10.23 1.53 -3.44
CA GLN A 68 -9.66 0.85 -2.28
C GLN A 68 -9.58 1.81 -1.07
N ILE A 69 -9.12 3.05 -1.27
CA ILE A 69 -9.16 4.10 -0.22
C ILE A 69 -10.59 4.27 0.31
N GLY A 70 -11.60 4.29 -0.58
CA GLY A 70 -13.01 4.38 -0.22
C GLY A 70 -13.53 3.14 0.55
N ASN A 71 -13.12 1.93 0.17
CA ASN A 71 -13.46 0.70 0.89
C ASN A 71 -12.88 0.72 2.31
N VAL A 72 -11.62 1.14 2.44
CA VAL A 72 -10.97 1.28 3.76
C VAL A 72 -11.69 2.31 4.61
N ALA A 73 -12.13 3.41 4.00
CA ALA A 73 -12.95 4.42 4.67
C ALA A 73 -14.33 3.91 5.15
N ALA A 74 -14.77 2.73 4.73
CA ALA A 74 -16.00 2.08 5.17
C ALA A 74 -15.81 1.07 6.31
N LEU A 75 -14.56 0.80 6.71
CA LEU A 75 -14.28 -0.19 7.74
C LEU A 75 -14.70 0.31 9.14
N PRO A 76 -15.28 -0.56 9.99
CA PRO A 76 -15.64 -0.22 11.36
C PRO A 76 -14.43 0.24 12.19
N GLY A 77 -14.66 1.20 13.08
CA GLY A 77 -13.64 1.76 13.96
C GLY A 77 -12.58 2.65 13.30
N ILE A 78 -12.65 2.90 11.97
CA ILE A 78 -11.69 3.80 11.32
C ILE A 78 -11.81 5.23 11.84
N VAL A 79 -10.69 5.86 12.16
CA VAL A 79 -10.64 7.23 12.68
C VAL A 79 -10.21 8.24 11.63
N HIS A 80 -10.79 9.44 11.71
CA HIS A 80 -10.52 10.59 10.85
C HIS A 80 -10.75 10.38 9.34
N ARG A 81 -9.85 9.68 8.64
CA ARG A 81 -9.81 9.54 7.18
C ARG A 81 -9.06 8.28 6.74
N SER A 82 -9.41 7.75 5.58
CA SER A 82 -8.53 6.84 4.83
C SER A 82 -7.61 7.66 3.91
N ILE A 83 -6.30 7.44 3.97
CA ILE A 83 -5.31 8.32 3.35
C ILE A 83 -4.49 7.56 2.31
N GLY A 84 -4.48 7.99 1.05
CA GLY A 84 -3.53 7.56 0.03
C GLY A 84 -2.31 8.49 -0.03
N LEU A 85 -1.11 7.93 0.14
CA LEU A 85 0.16 8.63 -0.02
C LEU A 85 0.49 8.90 -1.51
N PRO A 86 1.52 9.71 -1.83
CA PRO A 86 1.83 10.08 -3.22
C PRO A 86 2.16 8.94 -4.18
N ASP A 87 2.59 7.79 -3.67
CA ASP A 87 2.88 6.57 -4.40
C ASP A 87 1.72 5.56 -4.41
N VAL A 88 0.52 5.99 -3.99
CA VAL A 88 -0.63 5.11 -3.85
C VAL A 88 -1.03 4.45 -5.16
N HIS A 89 -1.26 3.14 -5.12
CA HIS A 89 -1.70 2.36 -6.28
C HIS A 89 -2.46 1.10 -5.85
N SER A 90 -3.14 0.46 -6.81
CA SER A 90 -3.93 -0.74 -6.56
C SER A 90 -3.15 -1.82 -5.79
N GLY A 91 -3.72 -2.25 -4.66
CA GLY A 91 -3.21 -3.34 -3.82
C GLY A 91 -4.24 -4.46 -3.60
N TYR A 92 -4.13 -5.16 -2.47
CA TYR A 92 -5.03 -6.27 -2.10
C TYR A 92 -5.95 -5.86 -0.94
N GLY A 93 -7.18 -5.44 -1.26
CA GLY A 93 -8.14 -4.88 -0.31
C GLY A 93 -7.83 -3.42 0.01
N PHE A 94 -6.69 -3.16 0.64
CA PHE A 94 -6.11 -1.82 0.79
C PHE A 94 -5.25 -1.49 -0.44
N ALA A 95 -5.15 -0.22 -0.79
CA ALA A 95 -4.16 0.25 -1.75
C ALA A 95 -2.76 0.23 -1.11
N ILE A 96 -1.72 -0.05 -1.91
CA ILE A 96 -0.34 0.17 -1.46
C ILE A 96 -0.16 1.67 -1.28
N GLY A 97 0.49 2.10 -0.19
CA GLY A 97 0.56 3.52 0.20
C GLY A 97 -0.73 4.04 0.85
N ASN A 98 -1.70 3.18 1.19
CA ASN A 98 -2.87 3.57 1.98
C ASN A 98 -2.58 3.47 3.47
N MET A 99 -2.78 4.57 4.20
CA MET A 99 -2.76 4.65 5.64
C MET A 99 -4.19 4.77 6.19
N ALA A 100 -4.46 3.99 7.24
CA ALA A 100 -5.68 4.10 8.04
C ALA A 100 -5.34 3.80 9.51
N ALA A 101 -6.03 4.48 10.41
CA ALA A 101 -5.95 4.23 11.84
C ALA A 101 -7.32 3.80 12.34
N PHE A 102 -7.33 2.91 13.35
CA PHE A 102 -8.53 2.35 13.93
C PHE A 102 -8.53 2.56 15.45
N ASP A 103 -9.68 2.89 16.04
CA ASP A 103 -9.80 3.11 17.49
C ASP A 103 -9.76 1.78 18.24
N MET A 104 -8.71 1.58 19.05
CA MET A 104 -8.53 0.38 19.85
C MET A 104 -9.57 0.23 20.98
N ASN A 105 -10.31 1.29 21.31
CA ASN A 105 -11.38 1.23 22.32
C ASN A 105 -12.75 0.89 21.71
N ASP A 106 -12.90 0.96 20.39
CA ASP A 106 -14.13 0.57 19.70
C ASP A 106 -14.12 -0.97 19.55
N PRO A 107 -15.06 -1.70 20.18
CA PRO A 107 -15.12 -3.15 20.09
C PRO A 107 -15.41 -3.66 18.67
N GLU A 108 -15.94 -2.81 17.79
CA GLU A 108 -16.18 -3.16 16.39
C GLU A 108 -14.97 -2.87 15.49
N ALA A 109 -13.91 -2.23 16.01
CA ALA A 109 -12.72 -1.91 15.23
C ALA A 109 -12.02 -3.17 14.71
N VAL A 110 -11.48 -3.05 13.50
CA VAL A 110 -10.94 -4.19 12.77
C VAL A 110 -9.42 -4.11 12.60
N VAL A 111 -8.79 -5.28 12.53
CA VAL A 111 -7.44 -5.44 11.99
C VAL A 111 -7.56 -6.24 10.69
N SER A 112 -7.09 -5.68 9.58
CA SER A 112 -7.12 -6.34 8.27
C SER A 112 -5.70 -6.70 7.83
N PRO A 113 -5.37 -7.99 7.62
CA PRO A 113 -4.07 -8.39 7.08
C PRO A 113 -3.76 -7.74 5.73
N GLY A 114 -4.78 -7.48 4.90
CA GLY A 114 -4.63 -6.77 3.64
C GLY A 114 -4.15 -5.31 3.78
N GLY A 115 -4.38 -4.70 4.94
CA GLY A 115 -3.86 -3.37 5.28
C GLY A 115 -2.41 -3.36 5.77
N VAL A 116 -1.85 -4.52 6.10
CA VAL A 116 -0.42 -4.68 6.44
C VAL A 116 0.39 -5.11 5.22
N GLY A 117 -0.15 -6.04 4.42
CA GLY A 117 0.50 -6.60 3.24
C GLY A 117 1.06 -8.00 3.48
N PHE A 118 1.36 -8.69 2.38
CA PHE A 118 1.85 -10.08 2.41
C PHE A 118 3.28 -10.18 2.96
N ASP A 119 4.16 -9.25 2.58
CA ASP A 119 5.53 -9.17 3.09
C ASP A 119 5.56 -8.29 4.35
N ILE A 120 5.18 -8.90 5.48
CA ILE A 120 5.05 -8.22 6.77
C ILE A 120 6.42 -7.69 7.19
N ASN A 121 6.46 -6.39 7.51
CA ASN A 121 7.67 -5.66 7.86
C ASN A 121 8.70 -5.57 6.71
N CYS A 122 8.22 -5.60 5.45
CA CYS A 122 8.99 -5.09 4.33
C CYS A 122 9.42 -3.65 4.64
N GLY A 123 10.73 -3.38 4.56
CA GLY A 123 11.26 -2.11 5.03
C GLY A 123 12.72 -1.93 4.68
N VAL A 124 13.25 -0.77 5.04
CA VAL A 124 14.60 -0.35 4.69
C VAL A 124 15.41 -0.12 5.96
N ARG A 125 16.67 -0.58 5.94
CA ARG A 125 17.67 -0.24 6.96
C ARG A 125 18.79 0.57 6.30
N LEU A 126 19.12 1.71 6.88
CA LEU A 126 20.24 2.53 6.46
C LEU A 126 21.42 2.35 7.41
N LEU A 127 22.60 2.05 6.87
CA LEU A 127 23.87 2.00 7.60
C LEU A 127 24.77 3.12 7.10
N ARG A 128 25.32 3.89 8.04
CA ARG A 128 26.26 4.98 7.73
C ARG A 128 27.69 4.54 8.05
N THR A 129 28.61 4.83 7.14
CA THR A 129 30.06 4.64 7.32
C THR A 129 30.74 5.99 7.53
N ASN A 130 32.04 5.98 7.78
CA ASN A 130 32.87 7.18 7.80
C ASN A 130 33.65 7.36 6.48
N LEU A 131 33.20 6.71 5.40
CA LEU A 131 33.82 6.80 4.07
C LEU A 131 33.10 7.85 3.24
N ASP A 132 33.87 8.55 2.41
CA ASP A 132 33.34 9.44 1.40
C ASP A 132 33.15 8.70 0.07
N GLU A 133 32.43 9.31 -0.88
CA GLU A 133 32.24 8.74 -2.21
C GLU A 133 33.57 8.45 -2.92
N SER A 134 34.58 9.30 -2.73
CA SER A 134 35.92 9.13 -3.30
C SER A 134 36.64 7.88 -2.81
N ASP A 135 36.34 7.40 -1.61
CA ASP A 135 36.93 6.16 -1.08
C ASP A 135 36.29 4.92 -1.71
N VAL A 136 35.02 5.02 -2.11
CA VAL A 136 34.23 3.89 -2.63
C VAL A 136 34.33 3.76 -4.15
N GLN A 137 34.36 4.87 -4.89
CA GLN A 137 34.38 4.87 -6.36
C GLN A 137 35.46 3.96 -6.97
N PRO A 138 36.72 3.92 -6.47
CA PRO A 138 37.76 3.05 -7.01
C PRO A 138 37.50 1.55 -6.81
N VAL A 139 36.71 1.18 -5.79
CA VAL A 139 36.48 -0.22 -5.38
C VAL A 139 35.03 -0.67 -5.54
N LYS A 140 34.15 0.15 -6.14
CA LYS A 140 32.70 -0.08 -6.18
C LYS A 140 32.29 -1.44 -6.74
N GLU A 141 32.98 -1.93 -7.77
CA GLU A 141 32.67 -3.23 -8.39
C GLU A 141 33.07 -4.39 -7.48
N GLN A 142 34.24 -4.29 -6.84
CA GLN A 142 34.70 -5.30 -5.87
C GLN A 142 33.79 -5.32 -4.64
N LEU A 143 33.36 -4.15 -4.16
CA LEU A 143 32.44 -4.04 -3.04
C LEU A 143 31.06 -4.63 -3.38
N ALA A 144 30.51 -4.32 -4.56
CA ALA A 144 29.23 -4.87 -5.00
C ALA A 144 29.29 -6.39 -5.16
N GLN A 145 30.37 -6.93 -5.75
CA GLN A 145 30.56 -8.38 -5.86
C GLN A 145 30.70 -9.03 -4.48
N ALA A 146 31.49 -8.44 -3.58
CA ALA A 146 31.63 -8.95 -2.21
C ALA A 146 30.29 -8.94 -1.47
N MET A 147 29.45 -7.91 -1.65
CA MET A 147 28.10 -7.89 -1.08
C MET A 147 27.23 -9.02 -1.64
N PHE A 148 27.26 -9.25 -2.96
CA PHE A 148 26.49 -10.32 -3.59
C PHE A 148 26.93 -11.71 -3.10
N ASP A 149 28.23 -11.93 -2.96
CA ASP A 149 28.79 -13.21 -2.49
C ASP A 149 28.41 -13.51 -1.03
N HIS A 150 28.26 -12.47 -0.20
CA HIS A 150 28.01 -12.62 1.24
C HIS A 150 26.55 -12.43 1.65
N ILE A 151 25.71 -11.81 0.80
CA ILE A 151 24.28 -11.58 1.07
C ILE A 151 23.47 -12.54 0.18
N PRO A 152 22.91 -13.63 0.74
CA PRO A 152 22.08 -14.54 -0.03
C PRO A 152 20.87 -13.81 -0.62
N VAL A 153 20.71 -13.90 -1.94
CA VAL A 153 19.59 -13.30 -2.69
C VAL A 153 18.97 -14.34 -3.62
N GLY A 154 17.70 -14.11 -3.98
CA GLY A 154 16.95 -14.98 -4.90
C GLY A 154 15.90 -15.84 -4.21
N VAL A 155 14.82 -16.11 -4.95
CA VAL A 155 13.69 -16.92 -4.48
C VAL A 155 14.18 -18.33 -4.15
N GLY A 156 13.89 -18.80 -2.94
CA GLY A 156 14.30 -20.12 -2.46
C GLY A 156 15.75 -20.23 -1.99
N SER A 157 16.53 -19.13 -2.03
CA SER A 157 17.83 -19.10 -1.36
C SER A 157 17.63 -19.22 0.15
N LYS A 158 18.55 -19.93 0.81
CA LYS A 158 18.54 -20.11 2.27
C LYS A 158 19.58 -19.19 2.90
N GLY A 159 19.32 -18.77 4.13
CA GLY A 159 20.31 -18.05 4.93
C GLY A 159 21.56 -18.91 5.17
N VAL A 160 22.69 -18.25 5.40
CA VAL A 160 23.99 -18.90 5.67
C VAL A 160 23.95 -19.80 6.93
N MET A 161 23.02 -19.51 7.84
CA MET A 161 22.77 -20.34 9.03
C MET A 161 21.74 -21.42 8.71
N GLU A 162 22.06 -22.68 9.04
CA GLU A 162 21.04 -23.73 9.11
C GLU A 162 19.97 -23.33 10.14
N ARG A 163 18.72 -23.26 9.70
CA ARG A 163 17.60 -23.17 10.64
C ARG A 163 17.60 -24.46 11.45
N ALA A 164 17.76 -24.37 12.77
CA ALA A 164 17.40 -25.46 13.67
C ALA A 164 15.90 -25.72 13.47
N VAL A 165 15.55 -26.73 12.67
CA VAL A 165 14.17 -27.12 12.44
C VAL A 165 13.68 -27.85 13.69
N HIS A 166 13.10 -27.10 14.61
CA HIS A 166 12.03 -27.59 15.47
C HIS A 166 10.94 -26.52 15.53
N CYS A 167 10.20 -26.41 14.43
CA CYS A 167 8.87 -25.80 14.47
C CYS A 167 7.90 -26.99 14.54
N PRO A 168 7.40 -27.38 15.72
CA PRO A 168 6.32 -28.36 15.78
C PRO A 168 5.13 -27.76 15.05
N GLU A 169 4.48 -28.56 14.20
CA GLU A 169 3.23 -28.21 13.53
C GLU A 169 2.23 -27.68 14.57
N GLN A 170 2.10 -26.37 14.68
CA GLN A 170 1.01 -25.77 15.42
C GLN A 170 -0.21 -25.89 14.52
N ASN A 171 -1.08 -26.85 14.88
CA ASN A 171 -2.47 -26.88 14.45
C ASN A 171 -3.07 -25.49 14.68
N LEU A 172 -3.19 -24.72 13.61
CA LEU A 172 -4.02 -23.53 13.56
C LEU A 172 -5.46 -24.03 13.41
N ASP A 173 -6.06 -24.42 14.54
CA ASP A 173 -7.50 -24.38 14.68
C ASP A 173 -7.90 -22.89 14.65
N VAL A 174 -8.40 -22.48 13.50
CA VAL A 174 -9.02 -21.16 13.30
C VAL A 174 -10.29 -21.14 14.15
N ILE A 175 -10.27 -20.36 15.23
CA ILE A 175 -11.47 -19.94 15.96
C ILE A 175 -12.08 -18.75 15.22
#